data_AF-A0A0F5PJD9-F1
#
_entry.id   AF-A0A0F5PJD9-F1
#
_cell.length_a   1.000
_cell.length_b   1.000
_cell.length_c   1.000
_cell.angle_alpha   90.00
_cell.angle_beta   90.00
_cell.angle_gamma   90.00
#
_symmetry.space_group_name_H-M   'P 1'
#
loop_
_entity.id
_entity.type
_entity.pdbx_description
1 polymer ?
#
loop_
_entity_poly.entity_id
_entity_poly.type
_entity_poly.pdbx_seq_one_letter_code
_entity_poly.pdbx_strand_id
1 'polypeptide(L)' 'MKYLYKNHPEIEVEVVDSRNFFFFLYLLKYNIKGGKIAWILDGKKVFEGIPTIEQLEQILQAH' A
#
# COMPACT_ATOMS: atom_id res chain seq x y z
N MET A 1 -6.62 6.29 4.49
CA MET A 1 -7.04 5.44 5.62
C MET A 1 -8.49 5.61 6.03
N LYS A 2 -8.93 6.77 6.58
CA LYS A 2 -10.35 6.94 6.98
C LYS A 2 -11.36 6.61 5.87
N TYR A 3 -11.00 6.91 4.62
CA TYR A 3 -11.79 6.55 3.44
C TYR A 3 -11.96 5.03 3.28
N LEU A 4 -10.86 4.27 3.33
CA LEU A 4 -10.88 2.80 3.22
C LEU A 4 -11.71 2.17 4.35
N TYR A 5 -11.47 2.57 5.61
CA TYR A 5 -12.26 2.05 6.74
C TYR A 5 -13.77 2.34 6.64
N LYS A 6 -14.16 3.41 5.94
CA LYS A 6 -15.57 3.79 5.79
C LYS A 6 -16.24 3.07 4.61
N ASN A 7 -15.56 2.97 3.48
CA ASN A 7 -16.15 2.49 2.23
C ASN A 7 -15.79 1.02 1.91
N HIS A 8 -14.71 0.51 2.50
CA HIS A 8 -14.19 -0.84 2.34
C HIS A 8 -13.83 -1.46 3.70
N PRO A 9 -14.81 -1.68 4.60
CA PRO A 9 -14.57 -2.25 5.93
C PRO A 9 -13.98 -3.66 5.88
N GLU A 10 -14.13 -4.37 4.75
CA GLU A 10 -13.55 -5.69 4.50
C GLU A 10 -12.04 -5.67 4.26
N ILE A 11 -11.46 -4.50 3.96
CA ILE A 11 -10.03 -4.39 3.69
C ILE A 11 -9.29 -4.05 4.99
N GLU A 12 -8.45 -4.99 5.43
CA GLU A 12 -7.49 -4.75 6.50
C GLU A 12 -6.32 -3.91 5.96
N VAL A 13 -5.98 -2.82 6.67
CA VAL A 13 -4.89 -1.93 6.25
C VAL A 13 -3.83 -1.79 7.33
N GLU A 14 -2.63 -2.24 7.00
CA GLU A 14 -1.42 -2.10 7.84
C GLU A 14 -0.52 -0.98 7.31
N VAL A 15 0.09 -0.22 8.22
CA VAL A 15 1.14 0.75 7.88
C VAL A 15 2.47 0.25 8.40
N VAL A 16 3.40 -0.01 7.49
CA VAL A 16 4.78 -0.38 7.83
C VAL A 16 5.66 0.87 7.88
N ASP A 17 6.20 1.18 9.05
CA ASP A 17 7.08 2.33 9.25
C ASP A 17 8.50 2.02 8.72
N SER A 18 9.07 2.98 7.99
CA SER A 18 10.42 2.85 7.42
C SER A 18 11.54 2.80 8.46
N ARG A 19 11.26 3.23 9.69
CA ARG A 19 12.17 3.17 10.83
C ARG A 19 12.23 1.79 11.47
N ASN A 20 11.37 0.85 11.06
CA ASN A 20 11.46 -0.53 11.52
C ASN A 20 12.78 -1.14 11.02
N PHE A 21 13.51 -1.82 11.92
CA PHE A 21 14.79 -2.46 11.59
C PHE A 21 14.68 -3.41 10.40
N PHE A 22 13.55 -4.12 10.25
CA PHE A 22 13.31 -5.07 9.16
C PHE A 22 12.62 -4.45 7.93
N PHE A 23 12.47 -3.12 7.86
CA PHE A 23 11.83 -2.46 6.72
C PHE A 23 12.53 -2.75 5.39
N PHE A 24 13.86 -2.91 5.40
CA PHE A 24 14.62 -3.23 4.19
C PHE A 24 14.19 -4.56 3.55
N LEU A 25 13.67 -5.53 4.33
CA LEU A 25 13.14 -6.78 3.78
C LEU A 25 11.89 -6.53 2.93
N TYR A 26 11.05 -5.58 3.32
CA TYR A 26 9.87 -5.17 2.53
C TYR A 26 10.28 -4.47 1.23
N LEU A 27 11.32 -3.62 1.28
CA LEU A 27 11.85 -2.97 0.08
C LEU A 27 12.34 -4.00 -0.95
N LEU A 28 13.06 -5.03 -0.50
CA LEU A 28 13.53 -6.12 -1.35
C LEU A 28 12.37 -6.99 -1.85
N LYS A 29 11.50 -7.45 -0.95
CA LYS A 29 10.37 -8.34 -1.27
C LYS A 29 9.44 -7.76 -2.33
N TYR A 30 9.18 -6.47 -2.27
CA TYR A 30 8.23 -5.79 -3.17
C TYR A 30 8.91 -4.90 -4.22
N ASN A 31 10.25 -4.97 -4.33
CA ASN A 31 11.04 -4.17 -5.26
C ASN A 31 10.67 -2.68 -5.21
N ILE A 32 10.61 -2.11 -4.00
CA ILE A 32 10.25 -0.71 -3.77
C ILE A 32 11.51 0.14 -3.85
N LYS A 33 11.50 1.16 -4.71
CA LYS A 33 12.61 2.12 -4.77
C LYS A 33 12.67 2.92 -3.47
N GLY A 34 13.85 2.99 -2.85
CA GLY A 34 14.05 3.69 -1.58
C GLY A 34 13.52 5.13 -1.61
N GLY A 35 12.89 5.55 -0.51
CA GLY A 35 12.32 6.89 -0.34
C GLY A 35 10.92 7.09 -0.91
N LYS A 36 10.30 6.06 -1.51
CA LYS A 36 8.91 6.13 -1.98
C LYS A 36 7.96 5.36 -1.08
N ILE A 37 6.76 5.91 -0.89
CA ILE A 37 5.62 5.17 -0.35
C ILE A 37 5.18 4.14 -1.41
N ALA A 38 4.87 2.93 -0.99
CA ALA A 38 4.30 1.91 -1.86
C ALA A 38 3.07 1.28 -1.20
N TRP A 39 2.11 0.91 -2.03
CA TRP A 39 0.88 0.24 -1.61
C TRP A 39 0.94 -1.20 -2.09
N ILE A 40 0.73 -2.11 -1.15
CA ILE A 40 0.73 -3.54 -1.38
C ILE A 40 -0.68 -4.05 -1.11
N LEU A 41 -1.25 -4.80 -2.05
CA LEU A 41 -2.52 -5.49 -1.91
C LEU A 41 -2.29 -6.98 -2.22
N ASP A 42 -2.72 -7.86 -1.32
CA ASP A 42 -2.54 -9.32 -1.44
C ASP A 42 -1.11 -9.75 -1.83
N GLY A 43 -0.12 -9.11 -1.22
CA GLY A 43 1.30 -9.39 -1.45
C GLY A 43 1.85 -8.91 -2.80
N LYS A 44 1.09 -8.12 -3.57
CA LYS A 44 1.54 -7.50 -4.82
C LYS A 44 1.63 -5.98 -4.66
N LYS A 45 2.72 -5.39 -5.17
CA LYS A 45 2.84 -3.93 -5.25
C LYS A 45 1.90 -3.41 -6.33
N VAL A 46 0.88 -2.68 -5.91
CA VAL A 46 -0.18 -2.15 -6.80
C VAL A 46 0.02 -0.67 -7.12
N PHE A 47 0.74 0.08 -6.28
CA PHE A 47 0.99 1.50 -6.52
C PHE A 47 2.28 1.99 -5.85
N GLU A 48 2.93 3.00 -6.43
CA GLU A 48 4.01 3.79 -5.81
C GLU A 48 3.62 5.26 -5.73
N GLY A 49 3.73 5.85 -4.54
CA GLY A 49 3.33 7.23 -4.25
C GLY A 49 2.06 7.32 -3.41
N ILE A 50 1.41 8.48 -3.45
CA ILE A 50 0.11 8.71 -2.80
C ILE A 50 -0.96 8.72 -3.89
N PRO A 51 -1.83 7.70 -3.97
CA PRO A 51 -2.87 7.66 -5.00
C PRO A 51 -3.95 8.71 -4.72
N THR A 52 -4.62 9.18 -5.78
CA THR A 52 -5.91 9.87 -5.61
C THR A 52 -6.99 8.87 -5.21
N ILE A 53 -8.17 9.38 -4.82
CA ILE A 53 -9.29 8.51 -4.47
C ILE A 53 -9.73 7.70 -5.70
N GLU A 54 -9.79 8.32 -6.88
CA GLU A 54 -10.17 7.64 -8.12
C GLU A 54 -9.17 6.55 -8.50
N GLN A 55 -7.87 6.80 -8.33
CA GLN A 55 -6.83 5.79 -8.58
C GLN A 55 -6.93 4.62 -7.59
N LEU A 56 -7.20 4.91 -6.32
CA LEU A 56 -7.38 3.89 -5.30
C LEU A 56 -8.56 2.98 -5.63
N GLU A 57 -9.71 3.55 -6.00
CA GLU A 57 -10.89 2.79 -6.42
C GLU A 57 -10.60 1.90 -7.64
N GLN A 58 -9.90 2.43 -8.64
CA GLN A 58 -9.50 1.66 -9.82
C GLN A 58 -8.59 0.47 -9.45
N ILE A 59 -7.66 0.66 -8.51
CA ILE A 59 -6.78 -0.41 -8.03
C ILE A 59 -7.58 -1.50 -7.33
N LEU A 60 -8.53 -1.12 -6.48
CA LEU A 60 -9.38 -2.03 -5.72
C LEU A 60 -10.36 -2.80 -6.61
N GLN A 61 -10.90 -2.19 -7.66
CA GLN A 61 -11.81 -2.88 -8.59
C GLN A 61 -11.09 -3.86 -9.52
N ALA A 62 -9.78 -3.66 -9.73
CA ALA A 62 -8.98 -4.51 -10.62
C ALA A 62 -8.49 -5.81 -9.94
N HIS A 63 -8.69 -5.96 -8.63
CA HIS A 63 -8.24 -7.08 -7.81
C HIS A 63 -9.41 -7.71 -7.06
#